data_AF-A0A6N4T401-F1
#
_entry.id   AF-A0A6N4T401-F1
#
_cell.length_a   1.000
_cell.length_b   1.000
_cell.length_c   1.000
_cell.angle_alpha   90.00
_cell.angle_beta   90.00
_cell.angle_gamma   90.00
#
_symmetry.space_group_name_H-M   'P 1'
#
loop_
_entity.id
_entity.type
_entity.pdbx_description
1 polymer ?
#
loop_
_entity_poly.entity_id
_entity_poly.type
_entity_poly.pdbx_seq_one_letter_code
_entity_poly.pdbx_strand_id
1 'polypeptide(L)'
;MKTGLRALPLLISALAALALLLHGPIAQLAHYHDFADQSNWAGVPHAIDVLTNLGFVMVAMVGGWFLLEKYRKGDVGVAFPAYCVFALSIAATTVGSSYYHIAPDDARLFWDRLPIAFACCSLLAAVRADSLPGMGARKAFLELVLLLMAALMSVVWWQQTGDLRPYLLIQGLTLVLIPLWQWIWKAERVDRLAFGAAMFLYVIAKITEMLDGQILQQLQFMSGHSLKHLLAALAAGLIVWRWRAHKEVRTIATVQNIVVRRQTAS
;
A
#
# COMPACT_ATOMS: atom_id res chain seq x y z
N MET A 1 -4.73 -14.65 -24.48
CA MET A 1 -3.80 -13.51 -24.27
C MET A 1 -2.43 -13.91 -24.81
N LYS A 2 -1.77 -13.05 -25.59
CA LYS A 2 -0.41 -13.32 -26.07
C LYS A 2 0.52 -13.55 -24.87
N THR A 3 1.27 -14.65 -24.86
CA THR A 3 2.18 -15.06 -23.78
C THR A 3 3.13 -13.94 -23.34
N GLY A 4 3.56 -13.08 -24.27
CA GLY A 4 4.42 -11.92 -23.99
C GLY A 4 3.85 -10.92 -22.98
N LEU A 5 2.52 -10.67 -22.97
CA LEU A 5 1.92 -9.72 -22.03
C LEU A 5 1.98 -10.21 -20.57
N ARG A 6 2.03 -11.53 -20.36
CA ARG A 6 2.12 -12.10 -19.00
C ARG A 6 3.53 -12.03 -18.41
N ALA A 7 4.56 -11.92 -19.25
CA ALA A 7 5.95 -11.80 -18.81
C ALA A 7 6.34 -10.35 -18.47
N LEU A 8 5.58 -9.36 -18.97
CA LEU A 8 5.88 -7.94 -18.83
C LEU A 8 6.06 -7.47 -17.37
N PRO A 9 5.22 -7.85 -16.39
CA PRO A 9 5.44 -7.48 -14.99
C PRO A 9 6.80 -7.94 -14.46
N LEU A 10 7.20 -9.18 -14.75
CA LEU A 10 8.48 -9.73 -14.30
C LEU A 10 9.65 -9.01 -14.96
N LEU A 11 9.54 -8.73 -16.26
CA LEU A 11 10.57 -7.98 -16.98
C LEU A 11 10.75 -6.57 -16.40
N ILE A 12 9.66 -5.85 -16.13
CA ILE A 12 9.71 -4.51 -15.52
C ILE A 12 10.34 -4.58 -14.13
N SER A 13 9.94 -5.53 -13.29
CA SER A 13 10.54 -5.72 -11.97
C SER A 13 12.04 -5.99 -12.05
N ALA A 14 12.47 -6.87 -12.96
CA ALA A 14 13.88 -7.21 -13.15
C ALA A 14 14.69 -6.01 -13.66
N LEU A 15 14.17 -5.25 -14.63
CA LEU A 15 14.82 -4.05 -15.14
C LEU A 15 14.91 -2.93 -14.11
N ALA A 16 13.86 -2.71 -13.31
CA ALA A 16 13.88 -1.73 -12.22
C ALA A 16 14.91 -2.12 -11.14
N ALA A 17 14.96 -3.39 -10.75
CA ALA A 17 15.97 -3.90 -9.82
C ALA A 17 17.39 -3.73 -10.39
N LEU A 18 17.60 -4.10 -11.66
CA LEU A 18 18.90 -3.93 -12.33
C LEU A 18 19.31 -2.45 -12.39
N ALA A 19 18.39 -1.55 -12.71
CA ALA A 19 18.66 -0.11 -12.75
C ALA A 19 19.10 0.42 -11.38
N LEU A 20 18.43 0.04 -10.29
CA LEU A 20 18.81 0.40 -8.93
C LEU A 20 20.15 -0.22 -8.51
N LEU A 21 20.43 -1.45 -8.96
CA LEU A 21 21.72 -2.09 -8.72
C LEU A 21 22.86 -1.31 -9.40
N LEU A 22 22.69 -0.95 -10.67
CA LEU A 22 23.64 -0.17 -11.45
C LEU A 22 23.81 1.27 -10.94
N HIS A 23 22.75 1.87 -10.39
CA HIS A 23 22.79 3.19 -9.78
C HIS A 23 23.69 3.23 -8.53
N GLY A 24 23.81 2.11 -7.80
CA GLY A 24 24.51 2.06 -6.51
C GLY A 24 23.64 2.51 -5.33
N PRO A 25 24.16 2.38 -4.09
CA PRO A 25 23.40 2.64 -2.85
C PRO A 25 22.73 4.01 -2.83
N ILE A 26 21.49 4.06 -2.37
CA ILE A 26 20.74 5.32 -2.20
C ILE A 26 20.67 5.61 -0.71
N ALA A 27 21.48 6.57 -0.25
CA ALA A 27 21.50 6.97 1.15
C ALA A 27 20.24 7.75 1.54
N GLN A 28 19.94 7.71 2.84
CA GLN A 28 19.03 8.67 3.46
C GLN A 28 19.52 10.11 3.23
N LEU A 29 18.61 11.06 2.95
CA LEU A 29 19.00 12.47 2.88
C LEU A 29 19.49 12.95 4.26
N ALA A 30 20.58 13.72 4.30
CA ALA A 30 21.18 14.17 5.55
C ALA A 30 20.21 14.97 6.45
N HIS A 31 19.31 15.74 5.83
CA HIS A 31 18.32 16.58 6.49
C HIS A 31 16.92 15.97 6.48
N TYR A 32 16.81 14.64 6.39
CA TYR A 32 15.49 14.00 6.27
C TYR A 32 14.60 14.14 7.52
N HIS A 33 15.22 14.35 8.68
CA HIS A 33 14.52 14.57 9.94
C HIS A 33 14.16 16.05 10.17
N ASP A 34 14.67 16.96 9.33
CA ASP A 34 14.51 18.39 9.49
C ASP A 34 13.18 18.84 8.84
N PHE A 35 12.06 18.52 9.48
CA PHE A 35 10.73 18.88 9.00
C PHE A 35 10.52 20.40 8.94
N ALA A 36 9.83 20.86 7.90
CA ALA A 36 9.47 22.28 7.78
C ALA A 36 8.42 22.70 8.82
N ASP A 37 7.52 21.79 9.19
CA ASP A 37 6.58 22.05 10.28
C ASP A 37 7.36 22.18 11.60
N GLN A 38 7.34 23.37 12.20
CA GLN A 38 7.94 23.65 13.51
C GLN A 38 6.86 24.02 14.54
N SER A 39 5.59 23.72 14.25
CA SER A 39 4.48 23.99 15.15
C SER A 39 4.60 23.16 16.43
N ASN A 40 4.16 23.76 17.54
CA ASN A 40 4.08 23.09 18.82
C ASN A 40 2.73 23.40 19.47
N TRP A 41 1.83 22.42 19.45
CA TRP A 41 0.48 22.55 20.01
C TRP A 41 0.33 21.64 21.21
N ALA A 42 -0.03 22.22 22.37
CA ALA A 42 -0.21 21.48 23.62
C ALA A 42 0.98 20.59 24.01
N GLY A 43 2.21 20.99 23.66
CA GLY A 43 3.44 20.25 23.95
C GLY A 43 3.79 19.16 22.93
N VAL A 44 3.03 19.02 21.84
CA VAL A 44 3.34 18.12 20.73
C VAL A 44 4.19 18.87 19.71
N PRO A 45 5.47 18.50 19.49
CA PRO A 45 6.29 19.08 18.42
C PRO A 45 5.83 18.56 17.05
N HIS A 46 6.12 19.32 15.99
CA HIS A 46 5.68 19.00 14.62
C HIS A 46 4.17 18.71 14.57
N ALA A 47 3.39 19.54 15.26
CA ALA A 47 2.00 19.24 15.60
C ALA A 47 1.12 19.04 14.37
N ILE A 48 1.32 19.79 13.28
CA ILE A 48 0.52 19.64 12.06
C ILE A 48 0.89 18.32 11.35
N ASP A 49 2.18 17.96 11.30
CA ASP A 49 2.61 16.66 10.77
C ASP A 49 2.03 15.49 11.59
N VAL A 50 1.98 15.61 12.92
CA VAL A 50 1.33 14.61 13.78
C VAL A 50 -0.18 14.57 13.55
N LEU A 51 -0.87 15.72 13.55
CA LEU A 51 -2.33 15.79 13.44
C LEU A 51 -2.85 15.36 12.07
N THR A 52 -2.09 15.58 11.00
CA THR A 52 -2.49 15.12 9.66
C THR A 52 -2.53 13.60 9.53
N ASN A 53 -1.90 12.84 10.44
CA ASN A 53 -2.09 11.39 10.53
C ASN A 53 -3.51 10.98 10.93
N LEU A 54 -4.35 11.89 11.46
CA LEU A 54 -5.78 11.62 11.67
C LEU A 54 -6.52 11.23 10.38
N GLY A 55 -6.00 11.65 9.22
CA GLY A 55 -6.46 11.15 7.92
C GLY A 55 -6.40 9.62 7.82
N PHE A 56 -5.28 9.02 8.23
CA PHE A 56 -5.11 7.57 8.23
C PHE A 56 -6.00 6.88 9.27
N VAL A 57 -6.23 7.49 10.44
CA VAL A 57 -7.18 6.97 11.45
C VAL A 57 -8.56 6.80 10.84
N MET A 58 -9.07 7.84 10.18
CA MET A 58 -10.40 7.80 9.55
C MET A 58 -10.49 6.68 8.51
N VAL A 59 -9.47 6.56 7.65
CA VAL A 59 -9.40 5.51 6.63
C VAL A 59 -9.34 4.12 7.26
N ALA A 60 -8.54 3.93 8.31
CA ALA A 60 -8.41 2.67 9.04
C ALA A 60 -9.73 2.26 9.71
N MET A 61 -10.45 3.20 10.34
CA MET A 61 -11.75 2.94 10.96
C MET A 61 -12.79 2.52 9.93
N VAL A 62 -12.89 3.27 8.82
CA VAL A 62 -13.82 2.96 7.72
C VAL A 62 -13.46 1.62 7.06
N GLY A 63 -12.17 1.36 6.84
CA GLY A 63 -11.69 0.09 6.29
C GLY A 63 -11.98 -1.09 7.19
N GLY A 64 -11.74 -0.94 8.50
CA GLY A 64 -12.09 -1.93 9.52
C GLY A 64 -13.58 -2.23 9.55
N TRP A 65 -14.42 -1.20 9.43
CA TRP A 65 -15.87 -1.39 9.33
C TRP A 65 -16.24 -2.21 8.09
N PHE A 66 -15.71 -1.88 6.91
CA PHE A 66 -15.99 -2.63 5.67
C PHE A 66 -15.48 -4.07 5.72
N LEU A 67 -14.32 -4.30 6.36
CA LEU A 67 -13.79 -5.65 6.64
C LEU A 67 -14.76 -6.49 7.47
N LEU A 68 -15.25 -5.93 8.57
CA LEU A 68 -16.22 -6.61 9.43
C LEU A 68 -17.54 -6.87 8.70
N GLU A 69 -18.01 -5.91 7.90
CA GLU A 69 -19.23 -6.07 7.09
C GLU A 69 -19.10 -7.23 6.08
N LYS A 70 -17.99 -7.29 5.33
CA LYS A 70 -17.72 -8.37 4.36
C LYS A 70 -17.58 -9.72 5.04
N TYR A 71 -16.83 -9.78 6.14
CA TYR A 71 -16.68 -11.00 6.93
C TYR A 71 -18.04 -11.54 7.41
N ARG A 72 -18.88 -10.68 7.99
CA ARG A 72 -20.23 -11.05 8.47
C ARG A 72 -21.17 -11.51 7.36
N LYS A 73 -21.03 -10.95 6.15
CA LYS A 73 -21.82 -11.34 4.97
C LYS A 73 -21.27 -12.59 4.26
N GLY A 74 -20.13 -13.13 4.70
CA GLY A 74 -19.44 -14.22 4.00
C GLY A 74 -18.94 -13.83 2.61
N ASP A 75 -18.78 -12.53 2.34
CA ASP A 75 -18.27 -11.99 1.08
C ASP A 75 -16.74 -11.83 1.15
N VAL A 76 -16.08 -12.95 1.44
CA VAL A 76 -14.62 -13.06 1.60
C VAL A 76 -14.06 -13.96 0.51
N GLY A 77 -13.18 -13.42 -0.34
CA GLY A 77 -12.51 -14.17 -1.39
C GLY A 77 -11.02 -14.28 -1.15
N VAL A 78 -10.31 -14.67 -2.20
CA VAL A 78 -8.88 -15.00 -2.13
C VAL A 78 -7.99 -13.80 -1.78
N ALA A 79 -8.43 -12.58 -2.11
CA ALA A 79 -7.70 -11.35 -1.81
C ALA A 79 -7.96 -10.81 -0.39
N PHE A 80 -9.02 -11.30 0.29
CA PHE A 80 -9.48 -10.77 1.58
C PHE A 80 -8.37 -10.67 2.64
N PRO A 81 -7.51 -11.69 2.88
CA PRO A 81 -6.43 -11.57 3.87
C PRO A 81 -5.44 -10.45 3.55
N ALA A 82 -5.16 -10.21 2.27
CA ALA A 82 -4.26 -9.14 1.84
C ALA A 82 -4.88 -7.75 2.09
N TYR A 83 -6.18 -7.58 1.84
CA TYR A 83 -6.90 -6.36 2.21
C TYR A 83 -6.98 -6.14 3.73
N CYS A 84 -7.09 -7.21 4.54
CA CYS A 84 -6.96 -7.09 6.00
C CYS A 84 -5.61 -6.50 6.39
N VAL A 85 -4.52 -7.06 5.85
CA VAL A 85 -3.17 -6.57 6.14
C VAL A 85 -2.98 -5.14 5.65
N PHE A 86 -3.52 -4.78 4.49
CA PHE A 86 -3.49 -3.40 3.99
C PHE A 86 -4.16 -2.44 4.99
N ALA A 87 -5.39 -2.73 5.43
CA ALA A 87 -6.09 -1.86 6.39
C ALA A 87 -5.37 -1.77 7.75
N LEU A 88 -4.84 -2.88 8.25
CA LEU A 88 -4.02 -2.89 9.47
C LEU A 88 -2.74 -2.09 9.29
N SER A 89 -2.14 -2.11 8.10
CA SER A 89 -0.95 -1.32 7.78
C SER A 89 -1.26 0.18 7.75
N ILE A 90 -2.43 0.60 7.26
CA ILE A 90 -2.88 2.00 7.34
C ILE A 90 -3.08 2.42 8.81
N ALA A 91 -3.69 1.56 9.64
CA ALA A 91 -3.82 1.82 11.07
C ALA A 91 -2.45 1.97 11.75
N ALA A 92 -1.52 1.05 11.47
CA ALA A 92 -0.17 1.07 12.00
C ALA A 92 0.65 2.27 11.50
N THR A 93 0.41 2.74 10.27
CA THR A 93 1.05 3.95 9.71
C THR A 93 0.72 5.17 10.57
N THR A 94 -0.52 5.28 11.07
CA THR A 94 -0.88 6.37 12.00
C THR A 94 0.03 6.38 13.22
N VAL A 95 0.19 5.23 13.86
CA VAL A 95 0.97 5.13 15.11
C VAL A 95 2.45 5.33 14.84
N GLY A 96 2.99 4.66 13.81
CA GLY A 96 4.39 4.74 13.43
C GLY A 96 4.82 6.14 13.00
N SER A 97 4.03 6.77 12.12
CA SER A 97 4.26 8.13 11.63
C SER A 97 4.20 9.15 12.77
N SER A 98 3.15 9.11 13.60
CA SER A 98 3.06 10.02 14.75
C SER A 98 4.21 9.83 15.74
N TYR A 99 4.60 8.58 16.03
CA TYR A 99 5.72 8.29 16.92
C TYR A 99 7.05 8.84 16.38
N TYR A 100 7.26 8.76 15.08
CA TYR A 100 8.40 9.34 14.40
C TYR A 100 8.39 10.87 14.45
N HIS A 101 7.29 11.52 14.09
CA HIS A 101 7.20 12.98 14.04
C HIS A 101 7.32 13.66 15.40
N ILE A 102 6.91 12.99 16.48
CA ILE A 102 7.08 13.54 17.83
C ILE A 102 8.56 13.69 18.21
N ALA A 103 9.43 12.84 17.69
CA ALA A 103 10.86 12.90 17.98
C ALA A 103 11.67 12.26 16.84
N PRO A 104 11.92 12.97 15.74
CA PRO A 104 12.48 12.39 14.52
C PRO A 104 13.88 11.77 14.73
N ASP A 105 14.00 10.48 14.43
CA ASP A 105 15.27 9.76 14.31
C ASP A 105 15.09 8.49 13.45
N ASP A 106 16.19 7.86 13.05
CA ASP A 106 16.17 6.64 12.23
C ASP A 106 15.50 5.44 12.92
N ALA A 107 15.62 5.33 14.25
CA ALA A 107 15.05 4.21 14.99
C ALA A 107 13.50 4.28 15.02
N ARG A 108 12.94 5.49 15.07
CA ARG A 108 11.50 5.74 15.01
C ARG A 108 11.00 5.75 13.57
N LEU A 109 11.80 6.24 12.63
CA LEU A 109 11.51 6.17 11.19
C LEU A 109 11.33 4.73 10.70
N PHE A 110 12.00 3.75 11.32
CA PHE A 110 11.72 2.33 11.08
C PHE A 110 10.23 2.00 11.24
N TRP A 111 9.61 2.50 12.31
CA TRP A 111 8.21 2.25 12.65
C TRP A 111 7.23 3.01 11.76
N ASP A 112 7.65 4.10 11.12
CA ASP A 112 6.88 4.77 10.07
C ASP A 112 6.96 4.01 8.73
N ARG A 113 8.17 3.55 8.35
CA ARG A 113 8.40 2.89 7.07
C ARG A 113 7.84 1.49 6.96
N LEU A 114 7.91 0.72 8.05
CA LEU A 114 7.48 -0.68 8.04
C LEU A 114 5.99 -0.83 7.68
N PRO A 115 5.05 -0.09 8.32
CA PRO A 115 3.65 -0.07 7.90
C PRO A 115 3.45 0.35 6.44
N ILE A 116 4.18 1.35 5.95
CA ILE A 116 4.09 1.80 4.55
C ILE A 116 4.51 0.69 3.58
N ALA A 117 5.62 0.00 3.87
CA ALA A 117 6.08 -1.13 3.06
C ALA A 117 5.08 -2.30 3.09
N PHE A 118 4.49 -2.58 4.26
CA PHE A 118 3.47 -3.62 4.40
C PHE A 118 2.19 -3.25 3.64
N ALA A 119 1.77 -1.98 3.65
CA ALA A 119 0.64 -1.50 2.86
C ALA A 119 0.90 -1.71 1.36
N CYS A 120 2.08 -1.34 0.87
CA CYS A 120 2.47 -1.56 -0.53
C CYS A 120 2.42 -3.04 -0.93
N CYS A 121 3.10 -3.90 -0.16
CA CYS A 121 3.20 -5.32 -0.45
C CYS A 121 1.87 -6.08 -0.33
N SER A 122 1.05 -5.75 0.68
CA SER A 122 -0.28 -6.33 0.82
C SER A 122 -1.22 -5.87 -0.29
N LEU A 123 -1.13 -4.61 -0.73
CA LEU A 123 -1.92 -4.13 -1.86
C LEU A 123 -1.52 -4.79 -3.18
N LEU A 124 -0.23 -4.99 -3.42
CA LEU A 124 0.27 -5.79 -4.56
C LEU A 124 -0.31 -7.21 -4.54
N ALA A 125 -0.26 -7.88 -3.37
CA ALA A 125 -0.82 -9.22 -3.22
C ALA A 125 -2.34 -9.23 -3.49
N ALA A 126 -3.08 -8.27 -2.93
CA ALA A 126 -4.53 -8.16 -3.09
C ALA A 126 -4.93 -7.95 -4.55
N VAL A 127 -4.37 -6.93 -5.21
CA VAL A 127 -4.70 -6.59 -6.61
C VAL A 127 -4.36 -7.74 -7.55
N ARG A 128 -3.25 -8.44 -7.30
CA ARG A 128 -2.87 -9.58 -8.12
C ARG A 128 -3.80 -10.77 -7.92
N ALA A 129 -4.25 -11.01 -6.68
CA ALA A 129 -5.22 -12.05 -6.38
C ALA A 129 -6.60 -11.77 -7.02
N ASP A 130 -7.03 -10.50 -7.02
CA ASP A 130 -8.26 -10.08 -7.70
C ASP A 130 -8.15 -10.14 -9.23
N SER A 131 -7.01 -9.73 -9.77
CA SER A 131 -6.85 -9.58 -11.21
C SER A 131 -6.49 -10.89 -11.92
N LEU A 132 -5.74 -11.80 -11.28
CA LEU A 132 -5.24 -13.01 -11.95
C LEU A 132 -6.30 -14.13 -11.98
N PRO A 133 -6.78 -14.54 -13.17
CA PRO A 133 -7.78 -15.61 -13.26
C PRO A 133 -7.25 -16.94 -12.72
N GLY A 134 -8.03 -17.60 -11.86
CA GLY A 134 -7.71 -18.92 -11.31
C GLY A 134 -6.66 -18.91 -10.18
N MET A 135 -6.37 -17.76 -9.56
CA MET A 135 -5.53 -17.75 -8.36
C MET A 135 -6.22 -18.46 -7.19
N GLY A 136 -5.65 -19.57 -6.72
CA GLY A 136 -6.14 -20.30 -5.56
C GLY A 136 -5.67 -19.69 -4.23
N ALA A 137 -6.45 -19.90 -3.17
CA ALA A 137 -6.21 -19.34 -1.83
C ALA A 137 -4.81 -19.61 -1.27
N ARG A 138 -4.30 -20.86 -1.40
CA ARG A 138 -2.95 -21.22 -0.94
C ARG A 138 -1.86 -20.39 -1.63
N LYS A 139 -1.99 -20.18 -2.94
CA LYS A 139 -1.01 -19.41 -3.71
C LYS A 139 -1.08 -17.93 -3.36
N ALA A 140 -2.28 -17.37 -3.26
CA ALA A 140 -2.49 -15.98 -2.83
C ALA A 140 -1.89 -15.72 -1.44
N PHE A 141 -2.13 -16.63 -0.49
CA PHE A 141 -1.59 -16.51 0.86
C PHE A 141 -0.06 -16.61 0.90
N LEU A 142 0.54 -17.58 0.19
CA LEU A 142 2.00 -17.69 0.10
C LEU A 142 2.62 -16.43 -0.54
N GLU A 143 2.00 -15.88 -1.58
CA GLU A 143 2.46 -14.65 -2.21
C GLU A 143 2.39 -13.45 -1.27
N LEU A 144 1.30 -13.31 -0.50
CA LEU A 144 1.18 -12.30 0.55
C LEU A 144 2.32 -12.43 1.58
N VAL A 145 2.56 -13.63 2.12
CA VAL A 145 3.61 -13.86 3.12
C VAL A 145 4.99 -13.49 2.56
N LEU A 146 5.32 -13.93 1.34
CA LEU A 146 6.61 -13.61 0.71
C LEU A 146 6.80 -12.11 0.48
N LEU A 147 5.75 -11.40 0.06
CA LEU A 147 5.79 -9.95 -0.12
C LEU A 147 5.94 -9.21 1.22
N LEU A 148 5.30 -9.67 2.29
CA LEU A 148 5.48 -9.08 3.63
C LEU A 148 6.87 -9.33 4.19
N MET A 149 7.45 -10.51 3.95
CA MET A 149 8.85 -10.78 4.30
C MET A 149 9.80 -9.86 3.51
N ALA A 150 9.56 -9.66 2.21
CA ALA A 150 10.33 -8.71 1.41
C ALA A 150 10.19 -7.27 1.93
N ALA A 151 9.00 -6.85 2.35
CA ALA A 151 8.79 -5.54 2.97
C ALA A 151 9.58 -5.38 4.27
N LEU A 152 9.51 -6.36 5.18
CA LEU A 152 10.29 -6.33 6.43
C LEU A 152 11.79 -6.28 6.16
N MET A 153 12.28 -7.18 5.30
CA MET A 153 13.69 -7.23 4.92
C MET A 153 14.15 -5.93 4.27
N SER A 154 13.31 -5.25 3.49
CA SER A 154 13.66 -3.98 2.87
C SER A 154 13.92 -2.86 3.89
N VAL A 155 13.15 -2.83 4.97
CA VAL A 155 13.29 -1.79 6.02
C VAL A 155 14.43 -2.15 6.97
N VAL A 156 14.59 -3.44 7.32
CA VAL A 156 15.76 -3.93 8.09
C VAL A 156 17.05 -3.67 7.33
N TRP A 157 17.07 -3.93 6.02
CA TRP A 157 18.23 -3.63 5.16
C TRP A 157 18.60 -2.15 5.23
N TRP A 158 17.62 -1.27 5.05
CA TRP A 158 17.86 0.17 5.17
C TRP A 158 18.41 0.54 6.55
N GLN A 159 17.82 0.03 7.63
CA GLN A 159 18.24 0.36 8.99
C GLN A 159 19.69 -0.07 9.28
N GLN A 160 20.15 -1.18 8.70
CA GLN A 160 21.50 -1.70 8.90
C GLN A 160 22.55 -1.07 7.97
N THR A 161 22.16 -0.67 6.77
CA THR A 161 23.10 -0.27 5.71
C THR A 161 22.99 1.19 5.28
N GLY A 162 21.90 1.86 5.64
CA GLY A 162 21.53 3.19 5.14
C GLY A 162 20.98 3.19 3.70
N ASP A 163 20.94 2.04 3.01
CA ASP A 163 20.57 1.96 1.59
C ASP A 163 19.06 1.73 1.39
N LEU A 164 18.42 2.69 0.73
CA LEU A 164 16.98 2.75 0.48
C LEU A 164 16.49 1.90 -0.70
N ARG A 165 17.38 1.37 -1.54
CA ARG A 165 16.99 0.76 -2.82
C ARG A 165 15.90 -0.31 -2.70
N PRO A 166 15.97 -1.30 -1.78
CA PRO A 166 14.91 -2.30 -1.68
C PRO A 166 13.55 -1.70 -1.29
N TYR A 167 13.56 -0.71 -0.39
CA TYR A 167 12.35 -0.02 0.07
C TYR A 167 11.73 0.84 -1.04
N LEU A 168 12.56 1.56 -1.82
CA LEU A 168 12.11 2.34 -2.98
C LEU A 168 11.62 1.44 -4.12
N LEU A 169 12.26 0.29 -4.33
CA LEU A 169 11.82 -0.69 -5.32
C LEU A 169 10.40 -1.17 -5.02
N ILE A 170 10.08 -1.50 -3.77
CA ILE A 170 8.73 -1.94 -3.38
C ILE A 170 7.69 -0.87 -3.67
N GLN A 171 7.95 0.38 -3.29
CA GLN A 171 7.04 1.50 -3.57
C GLN A 171 6.87 1.74 -5.07
N GLY A 172 7.98 1.80 -5.81
CA GLY A 172 7.95 2.01 -7.26
C GLY A 172 7.21 0.90 -8.00
N LEU A 173 7.44 -0.37 -7.63
CA LEU A 173 6.71 -1.50 -8.19
C LEU A 173 5.24 -1.48 -7.82
N THR A 174 4.85 -0.98 -6.66
CA THR A 174 3.43 -0.82 -6.29
C THR A 174 2.74 0.14 -7.25
N LEU A 175 3.36 1.29 -7.53
CA LEU A 175 2.83 2.30 -8.47
C LEU A 175 2.68 1.79 -9.90
N VAL A 176 3.59 0.91 -10.34
CA VAL A 176 3.63 0.42 -11.73
C VAL A 176 2.84 -0.87 -11.92
N LEU A 177 3.01 -1.85 -11.03
CA LEU A 177 2.47 -3.19 -11.23
C LEU A 177 0.96 -3.25 -11.02
N ILE A 178 0.39 -2.47 -10.09
CA ILE A 178 -1.06 -2.41 -9.87
C ILE A 178 -1.82 -2.04 -11.16
N PRO A 179 -1.59 -0.87 -11.79
CA PRO A 179 -2.31 -0.51 -13.00
C PRO A 179 -1.98 -1.44 -14.17
N LEU A 180 -0.72 -1.91 -14.26
CA LEU A 180 -0.30 -2.85 -15.29
C LEU A 180 -1.07 -4.17 -15.21
N TRP A 181 -1.21 -4.73 -14.01
CA TRP A 181 -1.94 -5.95 -13.75
C TRP A 181 -3.43 -5.80 -14.08
N GLN A 182 -4.05 -4.73 -13.58
CA GLN A 182 -5.45 -4.45 -13.88
C GLN A 182 -5.69 -4.26 -15.39
N TRP A 183 -4.72 -3.70 -16.13
CA TRP A 183 -4.80 -3.59 -17.59
C TRP A 183 -4.64 -4.95 -18.28
N ILE A 184 -3.60 -5.72 -17.94
CA ILE A 184 -3.30 -7.04 -18.53
C ILE A 184 -4.49 -7.99 -18.38
N TRP A 185 -5.11 -8.03 -17.19
CA TRP A 185 -6.21 -8.94 -16.88
C TRP A 185 -7.59 -8.30 -16.98
N LYS A 186 -7.67 -7.09 -17.54
CA LYS A 186 -8.93 -6.40 -17.86
C LYS A 186 -9.87 -6.27 -16.65
N ALA A 187 -9.33 -5.85 -15.50
CA ALA A 187 -10.13 -5.45 -14.34
C ALA A 187 -11.18 -4.40 -14.73
N GLU A 188 -12.26 -4.24 -13.98
CA GLU A 188 -13.33 -3.31 -14.34
C GLU A 188 -12.80 -1.88 -14.50
N ARG A 189 -13.42 -1.08 -15.39
CA ARG A 189 -12.98 0.30 -15.63
C ARG A 189 -12.99 1.13 -14.33
N VAL A 190 -13.97 0.89 -13.47
CA VAL A 190 -14.10 1.56 -12.17
C VAL A 190 -12.95 1.21 -11.22
N ASP A 191 -12.46 -0.03 -11.20
CA ASP A 191 -11.25 -0.42 -10.44
C ASP A 191 -10.02 0.30 -10.98
N ARG A 192 -9.83 0.28 -12.30
CA ARG A 192 -8.67 0.92 -12.93
C ARG A 192 -8.60 2.41 -12.65
N LEU A 193 -9.74 3.10 -12.69
CA LEU A 193 -9.80 4.53 -12.39
C LEU A 193 -9.55 4.81 -10.91
N ALA A 194 -10.14 4.04 -10.00
CA ALA A 194 -9.96 4.24 -8.55
C ALA A 194 -8.51 3.98 -8.12
N PHE A 195 -7.93 2.84 -8.50
CA PHE A 195 -6.55 2.51 -8.17
C PHE A 195 -5.57 3.42 -8.92
N GLY A 196 -5.83 3.76 -10.18
CA GLY A 196 -5.02 4.73 -10.93
C GLY A 196 -5.01 6.12 -10.27
N ALA A 197 -6.17 6.60 -9.81
CA ALA A 197 -6.27 7.85 -9.05
C ALA A 197 -5.52 7.77 -7.72
N ALA A 198 -5.61 6.65 -7.00
CA ALA A 198 -4.85 6.43 -5.77
C ALA A 198 -3.33 6.47 -6.02
N MET A 199 -2.83 5.82 -7.07
CA MET A 199 -1.40 5.86 -7.41
C MET A 199 -0.96 7.29 -7.79
N PHE A 200 -1.80 8.01 -8.54
CA PHE A 200 -1.54 9.40 -8.91
C PHE A 200 -1.47 10.32 -7.68
N LEU A 201 -2.42 10.20 -6.75
CA LEU A 201 -2.41 10.93 -5.47
C LEU A 201 -1.17 10.61 -4.65
N TYR A 202 -0.73 9.34 -4.62
CA TYR A 202 0.49 8.96 -3.91
C TYR A 202 1.74 9.58 -4.55
N VAL A 203 1.82 9.64 -5.89
CA VAL A 203 2.91 10.35 -6.59
C VAL A 203 2.90 11.83 -6.21
N ILE A 204 1.74 12.49 -6.19
CA ILE A 204 1.64 13.89 -5.74
C ILE A 204 2.10 14.01 -4.29
N ALA A 205 1.70 13.09 -3.41
CA ALA A 205 2.14 13.09 -2.00
C ALA A 205 3.67 13.06 -1.88
N LYS A 206 4.37 12.25 -2.69
CA LYS A 206 5.84 12.22 -2.70
C LYS A 206 6.45 13.51 -3.25
N ILE A 207 5.79 14.17 -4.21
CA ILE A 207 6.22 15.48 -4.70
C ILE A 207 6.04 16.54 -3.60
N THR A 208 4.93 16.54 -2.87
CA THR A 208 4.71 17.51 -1.79
C THR A 208 5.70 17.31 -0.64
N GLU A 209 6.06 16.07 -0.32
CA GLU A 209 7.15 15.75 0.63
C GLU A 209 8.49 16.38 0.21
N MET A 210 8.83 16.34 -1.09
CA MET A 210 10.05 16.98 -1.59
C MET A 210 10.00 18.51 -1.56
N LEU A 211 8.80 19.08 -1.52
CA LEU A 211 8.55 20.52 -1.52
C LEU A 211 8.13 21.02 -0.13
N ASP A 212 8.57 20.35 0.93
CA ASP A 212 8.05 20.53 2.29
C ASP A 212 8.04 22.00 2.74
N GLY A 213 9.21 22.63 2.74
CA GLY A 213 9.37 24.03 3.10
C GLY A 213 8.78 25.00 2.09
N GLN A 214 8.85 24.71 0.79
CA GLN A 214 8.29 25.58 -0.25
C GLN A 214 6.77 25.68 -0.14
N ILE A 215 6.11 24.56 0.16
CA ILE A 215 4.65 24.53 0.37
C ILE A 215 4.31 25.27 1.66
N LEU A 216 5.07 25.09 2.75
CA LEU A 216 4.86 25.84 3.98
C LEU A 216 4.99 27.35 3.76
N GLN A 217 5.99 27.80 2.99
CA GLN A 217 6.17 29.21 2.65
C GLN A 217 4.99 29.79 1.85
N GLN A 218 4.25 28.97 1.10
CA GLN A 218 3.10 29.43 0.32
C GLN A 218 1.79 29.35 1.12
N LEU A 219 1.57 28.24 1.84
CA LEU A 219 0.32 27.99 2.57
C LEU A 219 0.31 28.62 3.97
N GLN A 220 1.47 28.81 4.59
CA GLN A 220 1.68 29.36 5.94
C GLN A 220 1.11 28.55 7.12
N PHE A 221 0.15 27.66 6.89
CA PHE A 221 -0.46 26.83 7.94
C PHE A 221 -0.18 25.32 7.81
N MET A 222 0.37 24.87 6.68
CA MET A 222 0.60 23.45 6.39
C MET A 222 1.84 23.26 5.53
N SER A 223 2.67 22.29 5.89
CA SER A 223 3.88 21.92 5.16
C SER A 223 3.57 20.93 4.03
N GLY A 224 4.53 20.71 3.14
CA GLY A 224 4.39 19.71 2.08
C GLY A 224 4.33 18.27 2.61
N HIS A 225 4.97 18.00 3.75
CA HIS A 225 4.94 16.73 4.46
C HIS A 225 3.58 16.49 5.14
N SER A 226 3.02 17.52 5.75
CA SER A 226 1.63 17.49 6.26
C SER A 226 0.64 17.20 5.12
N LEU A 227 0.81 17.85 3.97
CA LEU A 227 -0.04 17.62 2.79
C LEU A 227 0.14 16.21 2.21
N LYS A 228 1.36 15.67 2.25
CA LYS A 228 1.65 14.28 1.88
C LYS A 228 0.81 13.30 2.69
N HIS A 229 0.71 13.47 4.02
CA HIS A 229 -0.13 12.60 4.86
C HIS A 229 -1.59 12.59 4.39
N LEU A 230 -2.17 13.77 4.13
CA LEU A 230 -3.56 13.89 3.68
C LEU A 230 -3.79 13.26 2.30
N LEU A 231 -2.86 13.48 1.35
CA LEU A 231 -2.94 12.91 0.02
C LEU A 231 -2.77 11.38 0.03
N ALA A 232 -1.84 10.86 0.83
CA ALA A 232 -1.65 9.43 1.00
C ALA A 232 -2.84 8.78 1.71
N ALA A 233 -3.43 9.44 2.71
CA ALA A 233 -4.66 9.00 3.36
C ALA A 233 -5.83 8.97 2.36
N LEU A 234 -5.98 10.01 1.53
CA LEU A 234 -7.00 10.03 0.47
C LEU A 234 -6.79 8.89 -0.54
N ALA A 235 -5.56 8.63 -0.95
CA ALA A 235 -5.23 7.51 -1.84
C ALA A 235 -5.64 6.15 -1.22
N ALA A 236 -5.30 5.92 0.05
CA ALA A 236 -5.72 4.72 0.77
C ALA A 236 -7.25 4.65 0.94
N GLY A 237 -7.90 5.78 1.20
CA GLY A 237 -9.34 5.90 1.30
C GLY A 237 -10.07 5.52 0.01
N LEU A 238 -9.54 5.93 -1.16
CA LEU A 238 -10.08 5.52 -2.46
C LEU A 238 -10.01 4.00 -2.67
N ILE A 239 -8.90 3.37 -2.27
CA ILE A 239 -8.73 1.91 -2.36
C ILE A 239 -9.73 1.22 -1.43
N VAL A 240 -9.81 1.63 -0.17
CA VAL A 240 -10.76 1.08 0.83
C VAL A 240 -12.20 1.21 0.34
N TRP A 241 -12.56 2.39 -0.16
CA TRP A 241 -13.89 2.65 -0.70
C TRP A 241 -14.21 1.76 -1.91
N ARG A 242 -13.27 1.65 -2.86
CA ARG A 242 -13.49 0.84 -4.05
C ARG A 242 -13.63 -0.64 -3.71
N TRP A 243 -12.79 -1.14 -2.81
CA TRP A 243 -12.80 -2.52 -2.36
C TRP A 243 -14.12 -2.90 -1.67
N ARG A 244 -14.77 -1.99 -0.92
CA ARG A 244 -16.11 -2.21 -0.36
C ARG A 244 -17.11 -2.69 -1.44
N ALA A 245 -17.08 -2.05 -2.61
CA ALA A 245 -17.99 -2.33 -3.71
C ALA A 245 -17.52 -3.49 -4.60
N HIS A 246 -16.29 -3.96 -4.43
CA HIS A 246 -15.76 -5.11 -5.16
C HIS A 246 -16.42 -6.38 -4.60
N LYS A 247 -17.16 -7.10 -5.44
CA LYS A 247 -17.67 -8.42 -5.06
C LYS A 247 -16.55 -9.41 -5.27
N GLU A 248 -16.19 -10.13 -4.21
CA GLU A 248 -15.17 -11.15 -4.32
C GLU A 248 -15.65 -12.25 -5.28
N VAL A 249 -14.79 -12.65 -6.21
CA VAL A 249 -15.10 -13.77 -7.11
C VAL A 249 -15.18 -15.03 -6.24
N ARG A 250 -16.41 -15.44 -5.91
CA ARG A 250 -16.68 -16.67 -5.16
C ARG A 250 -16.03 -17.84 -5.89
N THR A 251 -14.93 -18.33 -5.37
CA THR A 251 -14.43 -19.65 -5.76
C THR A 251 -15.27 -20.70 -5.02
N ILE A 252 -16.55 -20.79 -5.35
CA ILE A 252 -17.39 -21.95 -5.02
C ILE A 252 -18.04 -22.44 -6.32
N ALA A 253 -17.21 -22.79 -7.29
CA ALA A 253 -17.42 -24.02 -8.02
C ALA A 253 -16.52 -25.02 -7.30
N THR A 254 -16.98 -25.88 -6.39
CA THR A 254 -17.57 -27.18 -6.75
C THR A 254 -17.98 -27.89 -5.44
N VAL A 255 -19.15 -27.59 -4.90
CA VAL A 255 -19.77 -28.48 -3.87
C VAL A 255 -21.20 -28.84 -4.28
N GLN A 256 -21.95 -27.92 -4.90
CA GLN A 256 -23.29 -28.23 -5.41
C GLN A 256 -23.28 -29.23 -6.58
N ASN A 257 -22.24 -29.25 -7.44
CA ASN A 257 -22.15 -30.24 -8.52
C ASN A 257 -21.69 -31.64 -8.08
N ILE A 258 -21.14 -31.79 -6.87
CA ILE A 258 -20.80 -33.11 -6.31
C ILE A 258 -22.03 -33.73 -5.63
N VAL A 259 -22.89 -32.92 -5.03
CA VAL A 259 -24.14 -33.39 -4.40
C VAL A 259 -25.18 -33.76 -5.46
N VAL A 260 -25.33 -32.97 -6.53
CA VAL A 260 -26.31 -33.26 -7.60
C VAL A 260 -25.92 -34.49 -8.45
N ARG A 261 -24.62 -34.76 -8.64
CA ARG A 261 -24.16 -35.99 -9.31
C ARG A 261 -24.30 -37.26 -8.46
N ARG A 262 -24.44 -37.15 -7.13
CA ARG A 262 -24.72 -38.30 -6.27
C ARG A 262 -26.21 -38.62 -6.15
N GLN A 263 -27.09 -37.67 -6.41
CA GLN A 263 -28.56 -37.87 -6.35
C GLN A 263 -29.18 -38.33 -7.69
N THR A 264 -28.45 -38.21 -8.80
CA THR A 264 -28.89 -38.68 -10.13
C THR A 264 -28.26 -40.01 -10.54
N ALA A 265 -27.42 -40.58 -9.67
CA ALA A 265 -26.75 -41.87 -9.85
C ALA A 265 -27.26 -42.97 -8.89
N SER A 266 -28.42 -42.74 -8.25
CA SER A 266 -29.14 -43.72 -7.42
C SER A 266 -30.49 -44.06 -8.02
#